data_AF-A0A0G1FZY2-F1
#
_entry.id   AF-A0A0G1FZY2-F1
#
_cell.length_a   1.000
_cell.length_b   1.000
_cell.length_c   1.000
_cell.angle_alpha   90.00
_cell.angle_beta   90.00
_cell.angle_gamma   90.00
#
_symmetry.space_group_name_H-M   'P 1'
#
loop_
_entity.id
_entity.type
_entity.pdbx_description
1 polymer ?
#
loop_
_entity_poly.entity_id
_entity_poly.type
_entity_poly.pdbx_seq_one_letter_code
_entity_poly.pdbx_strand_id
1 'polypeptide(L)' 'MRKRIAVIGGGFTGLSCGVSLVDEDFEVVIFEASDKCGGLASGFNPSTGSGQVHWKWNLESFYHHIFTGDREI' A
#
# COMPACT_ATOMS: atom_id res chain seq x y z
N MET A 1 -3.40 25.46 -13.90
CA MET A 1 -3.98 24.10 -13.99
C MET A 1 -3.05 23.15 -13.28
N ARG A 2 -3.57 22.28 -12.41
CA ARG A 2 -2.79 21.24 -11.73
C ARG A 2 -2.29 20.24 -12.77
N LYS A 3 -1.00 19.89 -12.79
CA LYS A 3 -0.50 18.87 -13.73
C LYS A 3 -0.99 17.50 -13.27
N ARG A 4 -1.42 16.68 -14.23
CA ARG A 4 -1.96 15.34 -13.98
C ARG A 4 -0.90 14.27 -14.23
N ILE A 5 -0.72 13.37 -13.29
CA ILE A 5 0.29 12.31 -13.31
C ILE A 5 -0.39 10.95 -13.16
N ALA A 6 -0.02 10.01 -14.03
CA ALA A 6 -0.40 8.62 -13.91
C ALA A 6 0.74 7.82 -13.28
N VAL A 7 0.44 7.07 -12.22
CA VAL A 7 1.37 6.12 -11.58
C VAL A 7 0.85 4.71 -11.85
N ILE A 8 1.73 3.83 -12.33
CA ILE A 8 1.40 2.43 -12.63
C ILE A 8 1.99 1.53 -11.53
N GLY A 9 1.11 0.82 -10.84
CA GLY A 9 1.40 0.00 -9.67
C GLY A 9 0.99 0.69 -8.37
N GLY A 10 0.08 0.06 -7.63
CA GLY A 10 -0.40 0.47 -6.30
C GLY A 10 0.35 -0.22 -5.16
N GLY A 11 1.60 -0.65 -5.38
CA GLY A 11 2.49 -1.17 -4.34
C GLY A 11 3.11 -0.06 -3.49
N PHE A 12 3.99 -0.43 -2.55
CA PHE A 12 4.64 0.48 -1.61
C PHE A 12 5.25 1.72 -2.30
N THR A 13 6.09 1.52 -3.32
CA THR A 13 6.73 2.62 -4.07
C THR A 13 5.73 3.51 -4.79
N GLY A 14 4.71 2.94 -5.45
CA GLY A 14 3.73 3.71 -6.21
C GLY A 14 2.84 4.57 -5.31
N LEU A 15 2.43 4.01 -4.17
CA LEU A 15 1.67 4.75 -3.16
C LEU A 15 2.52 5.87 -2.53
N SER A 16 3.77 5.60 -2.15
CA SER A 16 4.69 6.61 -1.61
C SER A 16 4.96 7.73 -2.60
N CYS A 17 5.18 7.40 -3.89
CA CYS A 17 5.29 8.37 -4.96
C CYS A 17 4.03 9.22 -5.10
N GLY A 18 2.85 8.58 -5.01
CA GLY A 18 1.58 9.29 -5.06
C GLY A 18 1.40 10.30 -3.92
N VAL A 19 1.80 9.94 -2.70
CA VAL A 19 1.78 10.86 -1.55
C VAL A 19 2.68 12.06 -1.82
N SER A 20 3.96 11.85 -2.16
CA SER A 20 4.89 12.95 -2.43
C SER A 20 4.40 13.89 -3.53
N LEU A 21 3.84 13.34 -4.61
CA LEU A 21 3.30 14.15 -5.71
C LEU A 21 2.03 14.91 -5.32
N VAL A 22 1.17 14.34 -4.48
CA VAL A 22 -0.01 15.05 -3.96
C VAL A 22 0.41 16.22 -3.08
N ASP A 23 1.44 16.04 -2.25
CA ASP A 23 2.01 17.08 -1.37
C ASP A 23 2.64 18.22 -2.18
N GLU A 24 3.18 17.94 -3.36
CA GLU A 24 3.67 18.94 -4.32
C GLU A 24 2.56 19.57 -5.20
N ASP A 25 1.29 19.40 -4.84
CA ASP A 25 0.14 19.94 -5.58
C ASP A 25 0.01 19.37 -7.02
N PHE A 26 0.28 18.07 -7.24
CA PHE A 26 -0.06 17.37 -8.50
C PHE A 26 -1.37 16.58 -8.39
N GLU A 27 -2.14 16.49 -9.49
CA GLU A 27 -3.29 15.58 -9.55
C GLU A 27 -2.78 14.18 -9.92
N VAL A 28 -2.89 13.21 -9.01
CA VAL A 28 -2.31 11.88 -9.19
C VAL A 28 -3.40 10.84 -9.38
N VAL A 29 -3.24 9.98 -10.38
CA VAL A 29 -4.07 8.79 -10.62
C VAL A 29 -3.18 7.56 -10.54
N ILE A 30 -3.49 6.64 -9.64
CA ILE A 30 -2.76 5.38 -9.46
C ILE A 30 -3.56 4.25 -10.12
N PHE A 31 -2.92 3.49 -10.98
CA PHE A 31 -3.48 2.29 -11.61
C PHE A 31 -2.85 1.05 -10.98
N GLU A 32 -3.68 0.17 -10.41
CA GLU A 32 -3.27 -1.12 -9.87
C GLU A 32 -4.01 -2.23 -10.62
N ALA A 33 -3.29 -3.31 -10.96
CA ALA A 33 -3.87 -4.43 -11.68
C ALA A 33 -4.70 -5.35 -10.77
N SER A 34 -4.36 -5.41 -9.49
CA SER A 34 -5.01 -6.21 -8.47
C SER A 34 -6.26 -5.52 -7.91
N ASP A 35 -7.13 -6.30 -7.25
CA ASP A 35 -8.35 -5.77 -6.62
C ASP A 35 -8.09 -4.83 -5.44
N LYS A 36 -6.83 -4.79 -4.95
CA LYS A 36 -6.41 -3.98 -3.80
C LYS A 36 -5.00 -3.44 -4.00
N CYS A 37 -4.77 -2.23 -3.50
CA CYS A 37 -3.44 -1.66 -3.35
C CYS A 37 -2.66 -2.33 -2.21
N GLY A 38 -1.36 -2.03 -2.14
CA GLY A 38 -0.43 -2.49 -1.12
C GLY A 38 0.69 -3.34 -1.71
N GLY A 39 0.45 -4.07 -2.80
CA GLY A 39 1.45 -4.97 -3.38
C GLY A 39 2.03 -5.92 -2.33
N LEU A 40 3.36 -5.96 -2.21
CA LEU A 40 4.04 -6.75 -1.17
C LEU A 40 3.77 -6.25 0.25
N ALA A 41 3.38 -4.98 0.44
CA ALA A 41 2.97 -4.44 1.73
C ALA A 41 1.46 -4.59 2.00
N SER A 42 0.74 -5.40 1.20
CA SER A 42 -0.68 -5.65 1.44
C SER A 42 -0.92 -6.43 2.72
N GLY A 43 -2.09 -6.23 3.33
CA GLY A 43 -2.54 -7.00 4.48
C GLY A 43 -3.98 -7.48 4.32
N PHE A 44 -4.35 -8.45 5.15
CA PHE A 44 -5.68 -9.03 5.19
C PHE A 44 -6.16 -9.21 6.64
N ASN A 45 -7.48 -9.31 6.81
CA ASN A 45 -8.07 -9.64 8.09
C ASN A 45 -8.55 -11.10 8.08
N PRO A 46 -7.98 -12.00 8.91
CA PRO A 46 -8.42 -13.40 8.96
C PRO A 46 -9.89 -13.56 9.40
N SER A 47 -10.41 -12.61 10.17
CA SER A 47 -11.78 -12.65 10.71
C SER A 47 -12.87 -12.47 9.65
N THR A 48 -12.51 -12.02 8.45
CA THR A 48 -13.46 -11.83 7.34
C THR A 48 -13.59 -13.07 6.45
N GLY A 49 -12.93 -14.18 6.80
CA GLY A 49 -12.93 -15.45 6.05
C GLY A 49 -13.84 -16.55 6.64
N SER A 50 -13.73 -17.76 6.10
CA SER A 50 -14.59 -18.93 6.41
C SER A 50 -14.37 -19.56 7.80
N GLY A 51 -13.37 -19.12 8.55
CA GLY A 51 -13.14 -19.54 9.93
C GLY A 51 -13.52 -18.42 10.88
N GLN A 52 -14.50 -18.66 11.76
CA GLN A 52 -14.89 -17.74 12.83
C GLN A 52 -13.79 -17.64 13.89
N VAL A 53 -12.67 -16.99 13.56
CA VAL A 53 -11.66 -16.60 14.53
C VAL A 53 -11.68 -15.09 14.61
N HIS A 54 -12.03 -14.55 15.78
CA HIS A 54 -12.08 -13.12 16.02
C HIS A 54 -10.66 -12.57 16.25
N TRP A 55 -9.99 -12.18 15.17
CA TRP A 55 -8.72 -11.46 15.22
C TRP A 55 -8.97 -9.96 15.30
N LYS A 56 -8.43 -9.31 16.34
CA LYS A 56 -8.50 -7.85 16.49
C LYS A 56 -7.63 -7.12 15.44
N TRP A 57 -6.55 -7.75 14.98
CA TRP A 57 -5.51 -7.12 14.19
C TRP A 57 -5.46 -7.68 12.76
N ASN A 58 -5.12 -6.83 11.80
CA ASN A 58 -4.81 -7.26 10.43
C ASN A 58 -3.43 -7.92 10.39
N LEU A 59 -3.24 -8.85 9.46
CA LEU A 59 -1.96 -9.49 9.18
C LEU A 59 -1.44 -9.03 7.82
N GLU A 60 -0.13 -8.95 7.66
CA GLU A 60 0.48 -8.73 6.35
C GLU A 60 0.41 -10.01 5.51
N SER A 61 0.20 -9.82 4.20
CA SER A 61 0.21 -10.92 3.23
C SER A 61 1.61 -11.48 2.99
N PHE A 62 2.64 -10.65 3.24
CA PHE A 62 4.05 -10.99 3.07
C PHE A 62 4.80 -10.62 4.34
N TYR A 63 5.85 -11.36 4.63
CA TYR A 63 6.65 -11.15 5.84
C TYR A 63 7.76 -10.14 5.57
N HIS A 64 7.77 -9.03 6.31
CA HIS A 64 8.82 -8.01 6.24
C HIS A 64 9.75 -8.13 7.45
N HIS A 65 11.06 -8.14 7.19
CA HIS A 65 12.06 -7.99 8.23
C HIS A 65 12.44 -6.52 8.32
N ILE A 66 12.06 -5.87 9.41
CA ILE A 66 12.44 -4.49 9.72
C ILE A 66 13.30 -4.53 10.98
N PHE A 67 14.51 -4.00 10.87
CA PHE A 67 15.50 -3.95 11.94
C PHE A 67 15.68 -2.53 12.45
N THR A 68 16.19 -2.41 13.68
CA THR A 68 16.48 -1.11 14.31
C THR A 68 17.52 -0.27 13.56
N GLY A 69 18.31 -0.89 12.70
CA GLY A 69 19.29 -0.23 11.84
C GLY A 69 18.75 0.26 10.50
N ASP A 70 17.52 -0.12 10.14
CA ASP A 70 16.94 0.24 8.85
C ASP A 70 16.58 1.73 8.87
N ARG A 71 17.20 2.50 7.97
CA ARG A 71 16.99 3.95 7.84
C ARG A 71 16.00 4.31 6.73
N GLU A 72 15.72 3.35 5.86
CA GLU A 72 14.85 3.45 4.70
C GLU A 72 14.07 2.14 4.60
N ILE A 73 12.83 2.22 4.11
CA ILE A 73 11.94 1.09 3.81
C ILE A 73 11.51 1.21 2.35
#